data_AF-A0A7C3N273-F1
#
_entry.id   AF-A0A7C3N273-F1
#
_cell.length_a   1.000
_cell.length_b   1.000
_cell.length_c   1.000
_cell.angle_alpha   90.00
_cell.angle_beta   90.00
_cell.angle_gamma   90.00
#
_symmetry.space_group_name_H-M   'P 1'
#
loop_
_entity.id
_entity.type
_entity.pdbx_description
1 polymer ?
#
loop_
_entity_poly.entity_id
_entity_poly.type
_entity_poly.pdbx_seq_one_letter_code
_entity_poly.pdbx_strand_id
1 'polypeptide(L)'
;MEDNLEIWVFCDYRNHPHDRLTFQVIGLARHLSAERGRVTGVLLGHGVDGIAREYISHGAQRVLLVDDPELALYRTDLYTAIICDLVQAHRPDIFLLGATQFGKELAARVSKRLGVGLCAECISLEWEREGGRLIASSSAFGGDYLARIAWSEHRPSMATVSPGSFRERSPEENGIGEIVRVEKDLRNRARAIRIISSVRETHQSSKLEKARVVVAGGRGMRSSEGFHHIRELAFLLGGEVGATRPAVDAHWTSPEQLIGQTGASIKPDLLITCGTSGAVQYTAGIKGARTVVAVNRDPRAPIFKVADFGIVADVLTFLPALIAEVKGHVFREIAELYRQRVPGSGGERTITFGQRIRKLRDDHKMTVIDLAEKTGQTPEFIEQVESDSLTPPVSFLLQLSQALRIDPSHFLTDEEKIQIEGKRQESFAKRTQNYSYRTLTPGAADKHLRAFMVTIEPKAYHKMVEYKHPGEEFIFVYKGELELTLDTKVHHLKQGETIHFDSETKHKLRNVSEEPCELIVTLYTP
;
A
#
# COMPACT_ATOMS: atom_id res chain seq x y z
N MET A 1 10.65 -29.89 38.35
CA MET A 1 9.48 -29.44 37.56
C MET A 1 8.57 -30.64 37.46
N GLU A 2 7.28 -30.48 37.73
CA GLU A 2 6.31 -31.58 37.65
C GLU A 2 5.94 -31.83 36.18
N ASP A 3 5.73 -33.09 35.81
CA ASP A 3 5.51 -33.53 34.41
C ASP A 3 4.07 -33.28 33.92
N ASN A 4 3.50 -32.13 34.28
CA ASN A 4 2.10 -31.77 33.99
C ASN A 4 1.91 -30.26 33.73
N LEU A 5 2.91 -29.61 33.11
CA LEU A 5 2.91 -28.18 32.79
C LEU A 5 1.76 -27.83 31.83
N GLU A 6 0.84 -26.96 32.23
CA GLU A 6 -0.30 -26.54 31.38
C GLU A 6 -0.01 -25.17 30.75
N ILE A 7 0.33 -25.16 29.46
CA ILE A 7 0.57 -23.94 28.67
C ILE A 7 -0.70 -23.57 27.90
N TRP A 8 -1.24 -22.39 28.18
CA TRP A 8 -2.40 -21.86 27.46
C TRP A 8 -2.00 -20.95 26.30
N VAL A 9 -2.78 -20.99 25.23
CA VAL A 9 -2.68 -20.09 24.08
C VAL A 9 -4.04 -19.44 23.82
N PHE A 10 -4.12 -18.11 23.74
CA PHE A 10 -5.35 -17.46 23.25
C PHE A 10 -5.48 -17.65 21.75
N CYS A 11 -6.53 -18.36 21.33
CA CYS A 11 -6.81 -18.66 19.95
C CYS A 11 -7.58 -17.52 19.30
N ASP A 12 -6.86 -16.49 18.83
CA ASP A 12 -7.47 -15.42 18.04
C ASP A 12 -7.84 -15.94 16.65
N TYR A 13 -9.14 -15.99 16.38
CA TYR A 13 -9.74 -16.52 15.15
C TYR A 13 -10.19 -15.43 14.17
N ARG A 14 -10.24 -14.17 14.59
CA ARG A 14 -11.00 -13.12 13.88
C ARG A 14 -10.35 -12.68 12.56
N ASN A 15 -9.04 -12.91 12.43
CA ASN A 15 -8.26 -12.70 11.21
C ASN A 15 -7.95 -14.00 10.46
N HIS A 16 -8.53 -15.14 10.86
CA HIS A 16 -8.36 -16.42 10.17
C HIS A 16 -8.93 -16.35 8.73
N PRO A 17 -8.30 -17.01 7.73
CA PRO A 17 -7.02 -17.73 7.77
C PRO A 17 -5.78 -16.83 7.49
N HIS A 18 -5.98 -15.51 7.33
CA HIS A 18 -4.92 -14.60 6.85
C HIS A 18 -3.83 -14.32 7.88
N ASP A 19 -4.20 -14.23 9.17
CA ASP A 19 -3.23 -14.11 10.26
C ASP A 19 -2.84 -15.49 10.77
N ARG A 20 -1.56 -15.83 10.58
CA ARG A 20 -0.98 -17.11 10.99
C ARG A 20 -0.36 -17.08 12.40
N LEU A 21 -0.37 -15.94 13.09
CA LEU A 21 0.30 -15.76 14.38
C LEU A 21 -0.16 -16.78 15.43
N THR A 22 -1.46 -17.08 15.52
CA THR A 22 -1.98 -18.07 16.47
C THR A 22 -1.30 -19.44 16.33
N PHE A 23 -0.99 -19.88 15.10
CA PHE A 23 -0.27 -21.14 14.86
C PHE A 23 1.22 -21.07 15.22
N GLN A 24 1.84 -19.89 15.09
CA GLN A 24 3.21 -19.64 15.57
C GLN A 24 3.28 -19.67 17.11
N VAL A 25 2.24 -19.18 17.81
CA VAL A 25 2.14 -19.25 19.27
C VAL A 25 1.88 -20.69 19.74
N ILE A 26 1.05 -21.48 19.05
CA ILE A 26 0.88 -22.91 19.32
C ILE A 26 2.21 -23.67 19.07
N GLY A 27 2.94 -23.33 18.02
CA GLY A 27 4.27 -23.88 17.75
C GLY A 27 5.28 -23.61 18.88
N LEU A 28 5.36 -22.37 19.35
CA LEU A 28 6.14 -22.00 20.53
C LEU A 28 5.69 -22.75 21.79
N ALA A 29 4.38 -22.82 22.04
CA ALA A 29 3.83 -23.51 23.20
C ALA A 29 4.21 -25.00 23.20
N ARG A 30 4.15 -25.69 22.05
CA ARG A 30 4.57 -27.10 21.94
C ARG A 30 6.08 -27.29 22.05
N HIS A 31 6.88 -26.30 21.64
CA HIS A 31 8.33 -26.31 21.89
C HIS A 31 8.64 -26.17 23.39
N LEU A 32 7.94 -25.28 24.10
CA LEU A 32 8.13 -25.03 25.54
C LEU A 32 7.57 -26.14 26.43
N SER A 33 6.48 -26.80 26.04
CA SER A 33 5.93 -27.93 26.78
C SER A 33 6.76 -29.19 26.57
N ALA A 34 7.28 -29.39 25.36
CA ALA A 34 7.89 -30.64 24.91
C ALA A 34 7.02 -31.85 25.33
N GLU A 35 7.60 -32.76 26.11
CA GLU A 35 6.96 -33.95 26.71
C GLU A 35 6.48 -33.72 28.16
N ARG A 36 6.85 -32.59 28.79
CA ARG A 36 6.60 -32.29 30.22
C ARG A 36 5.23 -31.66 30.50
N GLY A 37 4.36 -31.59 29.50
CA GLY A 37 3.17 -30.77 29.58
C GLY A 37 2.31 -30.71 28.33
N ARG A 38 1.22 -29.97 28.45
CA ARG A 38 0.13 -29.89 27.48
C ARG A 38 -0.09 -28.47 26.99
N VAL A 39 -0.42 -28.33 25.71
CA VAL A 39 -0.87 -27.06 25.11
C VAL A 39 -2.38 -27.04 24.97
N THR A 40 -2.99 -26.05 25.61
CA THR A 40 -4.44 -25.81 25.62
C THR A 40 -4.76 -24.49 24.92
N GLY A 41 -5.48 -24.55 23.81
CA GLY A 41 -6.08 -23.37 23.18
C GLY A 41 -7.26 -22.84 24.00
N VAL A 42 -7.42 -21.53 24.06
CA VAL A 42 -8.60 -20.84 24.62
C VAL A 42 -9.27 -20.07 23.50
N LEU A 43 -10.42 -20.57 23.05
CA LEU A 43 -11.17 -20.04 21.92
C LEU A 43 -12.53 -19.51 22.41
N LEU A 44 -12.73 -18.20 22.25
CA LEU A 44 -13.97 -17.50 22.58
C LEU A 44 -14.52 -16.89 21.29
N GLY A 45 -15.76 -17.18 20.91
CA GLY A 45 -16.33 -16.69 19.65
C GLY A 45 -17.77 -17.17 19.42
N HIS A 46 -18.21 -17.17 18.17
CA HIS A 46 -19.49 -17.75 17.77
C HIS A 46 -19.39 -18.49 16.42
N GLY A 47 -19.88 -19.73 16.36
CA GLY A 47 -19.80 -20.60 15.19
C GLY A 47 -18.38 -21.13 14.89
N VAL A 48 -17.50 -21.22 15.88
CA VAL A 48 -16.04 -21.39 15.67
C VAL A 48 -15.54 -22.85 15.75
N ASP A 49 -16.45 -23.83 15.80
CA ASP A 49 -16.17 -25.28 15.84
C ASP A 49 -15.14 -25.77 14.81
N GLY A 50 -15.20 -25.27 13.57
CA GLY A 50 -14.27 -25.66 12.51
C GLY A 50 -12.83 -25.21 12.81
N ILE A 51 -12.69 -24.00 13.35
CA ILE A 51 -11.39 -23.37 13.65
C ILE A 51 -10.74 -24.06 14.87
N ALA A 52 -11.55 -24.51 15.85
CA ALA A 52 -11.07 -25.32 16.97
C ALA A 52 -10.29 -26.57 16.53
N ARG A 53 -10.73 -27.24 15.44
CA ARG A 53 -10.05 -28.42 14.88
C ARG A 53 -8.74 -28.06 14.18
N GLU A 54 -8.66 -26.89 13.53
CA GLU A 54 -7.44 -26.43 12.87
C GLU A 54 -6.33 -26.05 13.87
N TYR A 55 -6.70 -25.54 15.05
CA TYR A 55 -5.72 -25.36 16.14
C TYR A 55 -5.20 -26.71 16.67
N ILE A 56 -6.01 -27.77 16.64
CA ILE A 56 -5.60 -29.12 17.02
C ILE A 56 -4.66 -29.73 15.97
N SER A 57 -4.95 -29.63 14.67
CA SER A 57 -4.02 -30.11 13.63
C SER A 57 -2.69 -29.36 13.63
N HIS A 58 -2.67 -28.08 14.02
CA HIS A 58 -1.44 -27.32 14.25
C HIS A 58 -0.79 -27.56 15.63
N GLY A 59 -1.30 -28.49 16.45
CA GLY A 59 -0.62 -29.04 17.61
C GLY A 59 -1.19 -28.67 18.99
N ALA A 60 -2.36 -28.01 19.09
CA ALA A 60 -3.06 -27.87 20.37
C ALA A 60 -3.63 -29.24 20.80
N GLN A 61 -3.33 -29.67 22.03
CA GLN A 61 -3.77 -30.97 22.56
C GLN A 61 -5.14 -30.90 23.24
N ARG A 62 -5.56 -29.68 23.62
CA ARG A 62 -6.89 -29.33 24.10
C ARG A 62 -7.31 -27.99 23.50
N VAL A 63 -8.60 -27.78 23.28
CA VAL A 63 -9.20 -26.44 23.10
C VAL A 63 -10.35 -26.27 24.08
N LEU A 64 -10.24 -25.28 24.97
CA LEU A 64 -11.38 -24.77 25.74
C LEU A 64 -12.17 -23.82 24.84
N LEU A 65 -13.39 -24.23 24.49
CA LEU A 65 -14.28 -23.51 23.59
C LEU A 65 -15.45 -22.89 24.35
N VAL A 66 -15.60 -21.57 24.28
CA VAL A 66 -16.85 -20.88 24.64
C VAL A 66 -17.45 -20.32 23.35
N ASP A 67 -18.54 -20.92 22.89
CA ASP A 67 -19.30 -20.46 21.73
C ASP A 67 -20.61 -19.82 22.22
N ASP A 68 -20.77 -18.51 22.00
CA ASP A 68 -21.95 -17.74 22.41
C ASP A 68 -22.13 -16.53 21.45
N PRO A 69 -23.36 -16.22 20.99
CA PRO A 69 -23.62 -15.06 20.12
C PRO A 69 -23.09 -13.70 20.62
N GLU A 70 -22.99 -13.46 21.93
CA GLU A 70 -22.39 -12.24 22.51
C GLU A 70 -20.88 -12.12 22.26
N LEU A 71 -20.23 -13.21 21.86
CA LEU A 71 -18.80 -13.29 21.55
C LEU A 71 -18.50 -13.16 20.05
N ALA A 72 -19.53 -13.11 19.20
CA ALA A 72 -19.39 -12.95 17.74
C ALA A 72 -18.61 -11.68 17.33
N LEU A 73 -18.61 -10.65 18.19
CA LEU A 73 -17.77 -9.46 18.07
C LEU A 73 -16.89 -9.30 19.32
N TYR A 74 -15.62 -8.93 19.12
CA TYR A 74 -14.66 -8.80 20.21
C TYR A 74 -15.04 -7.67 21.17
N ARG A 75 -15.16 -8.02 22.46
CA ARG A 75 -15.48 -7.09 23.55
C ARG A 75 -14.51 -7.29 24.71
N THR A 76 -13.59 -6.35 24.92
CA THR A 76 -12.50 -6.46 25.90
C THR A 76 -13.01 -6.73 27.32
N ASP A 77 -14.12 -6.10 27.72
CA ASP A 77 -14.74 -6.26 29.05
C ASP A 77 -15.20 -7.71 29.30
N LEU A 78 -15.90 -8.27 28.31
CA LEU A 78 -16.46 -9.62 28.32
C LEU A 78 -15.38 -10.70 28.16
N TYR A 79 -14.50 -10.57 27.16
CA TYR A 79 -13.40 -11.50 26.91
C TYR A 79 -12.46 -11.57 28.12
N THR A 80 -12.08 -10.42 28.71
CA THR A 80 -11.26 -10.41 29.93
C THR A 80 -11.96 -11.09 31.11
N ALA A 81 -13.29 -10.98 31.22
CA ALA A 81 -14.03 -11.64 32.31
C ALA A 81 -14.01 -13.17 32.13
N ILE A 82 -14.36 -13.67 30.95
CA ILE A 82 -14.42 -15.12 30.68
C ILE A 82 -13.04 -15.76 30.83
N ILE A 83 -11.99 -15.15 30.29
CA ILE A 83 -10.60 -15.65 30.41
C ILE A 83 -10.16 -15.70 31.87
N CYS A 84 -10.45 -14.67 32.68
CA CYS A 84 -10.08 -14.70 34.10
C CYS A 84 -10.82 -15.81 34.86
N ASP A 85 -12.11 -16.02 34.63
CA ASP A 85 -12.86 -17.13 35.24
C ASP A 85 -12.29 -18.50 34.84
N LEU A 86 -11.87 -18.66 33.58
CA LEU A 86 -11.26 -19.90 33.07
C LEU A 86 -9.88 -20.13 33.72
N VAL A 87 -9.02 -19.10 33.78
CA VAL A 87 -7.71 -19.18 34.43
C VAL A 87 -7.84 -19.46 35.93
N GLN A 88 -8.83 -18.89 36.62
CA GLN A 88 -9.07 -19.18 38.04
C GLN A 88 -9.55 -20.62 38.28
N ALA A 89 -10.37 -21.17 37.38
CA ALA A 89 -10.89 -22.54 37.48
C ALA A 89 -9.86 -23.62 37.11
N HIS A 90 -8.96 -23.34 36.16
CA HIS A 90 -8.04 -24.35 35.60
C HIS A 90 -6.55 -24.13 35.93
N ARG A 91 -6.17 -22.95 36.42
CA ARG A 91 -4.83 -22.60 36.93
C ARG A 91 -3.63 -23.01 36.02
N PRO A 92 -3.58 -22.55 34.76
CA PRO A 92 -2.42 -22.76 33.89
C PRO A 92 -1.13 -22.11 34.43
N ASP A 93 0.02 -22.68 34.06
CA ASP A 93 1.35 -22.19 34.42
C ASP A 93 1.78 -20.99 33.57
N ILE A 94 1.45 -21.04 32.28
CA ILE A 94 1.89 -20.09 31.25
C ILE A 94 0.67 -19.75 30.40
N PHE A 95 0.51 -18.48 30.01
CA PHE A 95 -0.56 -18.07 29.09
C PHE A 95 -0.04 -17.10 28.03
N LEU A 96 -0.04 -17.57 26.77
CA LEU A 96 0.52 -16.89 25.62
C LEU A 96 -0.59 -16.32 24.72
N LEU A 97 -0.35 -15.14 24.16
CA LEU A 97 -1.25 -14.49 23.20
C LEU A 97 -0.43 -13.97 22.01
N GLY A 98 -1.00 -13.92 20.81
CA GLY A 98 -0.37 -13.20 19.70
C GLY A 98 -0.30 -11.70 19.98
N ALA A 99 0.81 -11.02 19.67
CA ALA A 99 0.95 -9.57 19.83
C ALA A 99 0.23 -8.76 18.73
N THR A 100 -1.00 -9.13 18.37
CA THR A 100 -1.90 -8.26 17.60
C THR A 100 -2.32 -7.04 18.45
N GLN A 101 -2.90 -6.00 17.85
CA GLN A 101 -3.43 -4.85 18.61
C GLN A 101 -4.39 -5.30 19.74
N PHE A 102 -5.29 -6.22 19.41
CA PHE A 102 -6.23 -6.83 20.35
C PHE A 102 -5.55 -7.73 21.38
N GLY A 103 -4.58 -8.55 20.98
CA GLY A 103 -3.86 -9.43 21.90
C GLY A 103 -3.03 -8.67 22.92
N LYS A 104 -2.44 -7.52 22.54
CA LYS A 104 -1.79 -6.58 23.46
C LYS A 104 -2.78 -6.00 24.48
N GLU A 105 -3.94 -5.53 24.04
CA GLU A 105 -4.98 -4.99 24.92
C GLU A 105 -5.51 -6.06 25.89
N LEU A 106 -5.91 -7.22 25.37
CA LEU A 106 -6.49 -8.32 26.13
C LEU A 106 -5.51 -8.87 27.16
N ALA A 107 -4.24 -9.09 26.78
CA ALA A 107 -3.21 -9.55 27.69
C ALA A 107 -2.99 -8.58 28.86
N ALA A 108 -2.94 -7.27 28.59
CA ALA A 108 -2.76 -6.23 29.61
C ALA A 108 -3.96 -6.14 30.57
N ARG A 109 -5.18 -6.34 30.07
CA ARG A 109 -6.41 -6.35 30.89
C ARG A 109 -6.51 -7.61 31.75
N VAL A 110 -6.22 -8.79 31.18
CA VAL A 110 -6.23 -10.08 31.89
C VAL A 110 -5.13 -10.13 32.95
N SER A 111 -3.88 -9.78 32.62
CA SER A 111 -2.77 -9.84 33.57
C SER A 111 -2.99 -8.93 34.78
N LYS A 112 -3.49 -7.70 34.55
CA LYS A 112 -3.83 -6.76 35.63
C LYS A 112 -5.02 -7.21 36.48
N ARG A 113 -5.99 -7.94 35.93
CA ARG A 113 -7.13 -8.50 36.68
C ARG A 113 -6.74 -9.74 37.49
N LEU A 114 -5.80 -10.55 37.00
CA LEU A 114 -5.26 -11.71 37.70
C LEU A 114 -4.16 -11.36 38.73
N GLY A 115 -3.51 -10.20 38.60
CA GLY A 115 -2.39 -9.80 39.45
C GLY A 115 -1.05 -10.41 39.05
N VAL A 116 -0.87 -10.77 37.78
CA VAL A 116 0.31 -11.52 37.28
C VAL A 116 1.21 -10.67 36.38
N GLY A 117 2.48 -11.09 36.23
CA GLY A 117 3.44 -10.43 35.35
C GLY A 117 3.18 -10.71 33.87
N LEU A 118 3.31 -9.67 33.03
CA LEU A 118 3.16 -9.74 31.58
C LEU A 118 4.46 -9.30 30.87
N CYS A 119 5.04 -10.15 30.03
CA CYS A 119 6.04 -9.73 29.04
C CYS A 119 5.34 -9.33 27.74
N ALA A 120 5.54 -8.09 27.28
CA ALA A 120 5.02 -7.65 25.99
C ALA A 120 6.00 -7.98 24.86
N GLU A 121 5.49 -8.43 23.71
CA GLU A 121 6.21 -8.63 22.44
C GLU A 121 7.52 -9.42 22.56
N CYS A 122 7.46 -10.59 23.19
CA CYS A 122 8.61 -11.48 23.25
C CYS A 122 8.97 -12.01 21.85
N ILE A 123 10.28 -11.98 21.54
CA ILE A 123 10.88 -12.55 20.33
C ILE A 123 11.63 -13.86 20.63
N SER A 124 11.88 -14.14 21.91
CA SER A 124 12.29 -15.45 22.42
C SER A 124 11.57 -15.73 23.74
N LEU A 125 11.29 -17.00 24.02
CA LEU A 125 10.75 -17.48 25.28
C LEU A 125 11.34 -18.88 25.52
N GLU A 126 12.10 -19.04 26.59
CA GLU A 126 12.97 -20.21 26.83
C GLU A 126 12.99 -20.61 28.31
N TRP A 127 13.37 -21.87 28.58
CA TRP A 127 13.69 -22.32 29.94
C TRP A 127 15.17 -22.11 30.24
N GLU A 128 15.46 -21.46 31.36
CA GLU A 128 16.83 -21.26 31.84
C GLU A 128 17.47 -22.61 32.21
N ARG A 129 18.66 -22.90 31.66
CA ARG A 129 19.36 -24.18 31.86
C ARG A 129 19.67 -24.49 33.33
N GLU A 130 19.93 -23.45 34.10
CA GLU A 130 20.17 -23.51 35.54
C GLU A 130 19.01 -22.76 36.24
N GLY A 131 18.53 -23.27 37.37
CA GLY A 131 17.39 -22.68 38.09
C GLY A 131 16.00 -22.88 37.45
N GLY A 132 15.91 -23.25 36.16
CA GLY A 132 14.66 -23.69 35.52
C GLY A 132 13.57 -22.61 35.41
N ARG A 133 13.94 -21.32 35.42
CA ARG A 133 13.00 -20.20 35.27
C ARG A 133 12.59 -20.03 33.81
N LEU A 134 11.39 -19.52 33.57
CA LEU A 134 10.98 -19.08 32.24
C LEU A 134 11.56 -17.68 31.96
N ILE A 135 12.30 -17.54 30.85
CA ILE A 135 12.94 -16.29 30.43
C ILE A 135 12.37 -15.87 29.07
N ALA A 136 11.84 -14.65 28.98
CA ALA A 136 11.55 -14.00 27.71
C ALA A 136 12.68 -13.05 27.32
N SER A 137 12.84 -12.79 26.01
CA SER A 137 13.53 -11.59 25.53
C SER A 137 12.56 -10.74 24.71
N SER A 138 12.52 -9.43 24.98
CA SER A 138 11.67 -8.45 24.32
C SER A 138 12.45 -7.21 23.87
N SER A 139 12.02 -6.61 22.76
CA SER A 139 12.63 -5.43 22.13
C SER A 139 12.20 -4.14 22.82
N ALA A 140 13.08 -3.57 23.66
CA ALA A 140 12.85 -2.34 24.40
C ALA A 140 13.40 -1.10 23.68
N PHE A 141 12.87 0.08 23.99
CA PHE A 141 13.28 1.40 23.45
C PHE A 141 13.36 1.46 21.91
N GLY A 142 12.49 0.74 21.19
CA GLY A 142 12.53 0.65 19.72
C GLY A 142 13.45 -0.42 19.15
N GLY A 143 13.88 -1.36 19.98
CA GLY A 143 14.81 -2.42 19.60
C GLY A 143 16.26 -1.95 19.57
N ASP A 144 16.58 -0.97 20.41
CA ASP A 144 17.96 -0.56 20.71
C ASP A 144 18.50 -1.34 21.92
N TYR A 145 17.60 -1.93 22.73
CA TYR A 145 17.92 -2.86 23.81
C TYR A 145 17.08 -4.14 23.70
N LEU A 146 17.70 -5.29 24.02
CA LEU A 146 17.00 -6.56 24.20
C LEU A 146 16.86 -6.83 25.72
N ALA A 147 15.66 -6.61 26.25
CA ALA A 147 15.38 -6.85 27.66
C ALA A 147 15.09 -8.34 27.90
N ARG A 148 15.93 -9.01 28.70
CA ARG A 148 15.64 -10.36 29.23
C ARG A 148 14.79 -10.22 30.49
N ILE A 149 13.63 -10.87 30.51
CA ILE A 149 12.60 -10.74 31.55
C ILE A 149 12.29 -12.12 32.10
N ALA A 150 12.31 -12.26 33.43
CA ALA A 150 11.90 -13.45 34.15
C ALA A 150 10.66 -13.15 34.99
N TRP A 151 9.78 -14.13 35.16
CA TRP A 151 8.68 -14.06 36.12
C TRP A 151 9.15 -14.51 37.52
N SER A 152 8.51 -13.97 38.55
CA SER A 152 8.64 -14.47 39.91
C SER A 152 7.65 -15.62 40.16
N GLU A 153 6.83 -15.52 41.20
CA GLU A 153 6.07 -16.65 41.76
C GLU A 153 4.61 -16.68 41.29
N HIS A 154 4.07 -15.54 40.83
CA HIS A 154 2.68 -15.43 40.39
C HIS A 154 2.44 -16.24 39.09
N ARG A 155 1.23 -16.81 38.93
CA ARG A 155 0.84 -17.66 37.79
C ARG A 155 -0.57 -17.30 37.27
N PRO A 156 -0.84 -17.42 35.96
CA PRO A 156 0.09 -17.82 34.89
C PRO A 156 1.17 -16.77 34.59
N SER A 157 2.33 -17.23 34.14
CA SER A 157 3.33 -16.39 33.48
C SER A 157 2.80 -15.95 32.12
N MET A 158 2.42 -14.68 31.96
CA MET A 158 1.78 -14.19 30.74
C MET A 158 2.77 -13.54 29.77
N ALA A 159 2.63 -13.82 28.47
CA ALA A 159 3.40 -13.13 27.42
C ALA A 159 2.58 -12.86 26.16
N THR A 160 2.84 -11.73 25.48
CA THR A 160 2.43 -11.54 24.08
C THR A 160 3.60 -11.81 23.14
N VAL A 161 3.35 -12.59 22.08
CA VAL A 161 4.36 -13.14 21.17
C VAL A 161 4.44 -12.32 19.89
N SER A 162 5.64 -11.85 19.54
CA SER A 162 5.85 -10.95 18.40
C SER A 162 5.69 -11.66 17.03
N PRO A 163 4.96 -11.08 16.05
CA PRO A 163 4.69 -11.72 14.77
C PRO A 163 5.95 -12.16 14.00
N GLY A 164 5.94 -13.40 13.49
CA GLY A 164 7.03 -13.94 12.67
C GLY A 164 8.32 -14.26 13.44
N SER A 165 8.33 -14.15 14.78
CA SER A 165 9.48 -14.53 15.61
C SER A 165 9.61 -16.04 15.80
N PHE A 166 8.52 -16.78 15.60
CA PHE A 166 8.44 -18.24 15.78
C PHE A 166 7.82 -18.90 14.56
N ARG A 167 8.13 -20.19 14.34
CA ARG A 167 7.55 -21.00 13.27
C ARG A 167 6.27 -21.66 13.77
N GLU A 168 5.25 -21.68 12.91
CA GLU A 168 4.12 -22.59 13.04
C GLU A 168 4.58 -24.05 12.82
N ARG A 169 3.87 -25.02 13.40
CA ARG A 169 3.98 -26.43 13.02
C ARG A 169 3.25 -26.63 11.69
N SER A 170 3.70 -27.58 10.86
CA SER A 170 2.87 -28.12 9.78
C SER A 170 1.58 -28.73 10.36
N PRO A 171 0.43 -28.67 9.65
CA PRO A 171 -0.80 -29.29 10.12
C PRO A 171 -0.71 -30.82 10.01
N GLU A 172 -1.16 -31.51 11.05
CA GLU A 172 -1.27 -32.96 11.12
C GLU A 172 -2.72 -33.37 10.79
N GLU A 173 -2.96 -34.07 9.67
CA GLU A 173 -4.31 -34.40 9.16
C GLU A 173 -5.18 -35.13 10.19
N ASN A 174 -4.57 -35.96 11.03
CA ASN A 174 -5.22 -36.70 12.12
C ASN A 174 -4.74 -36.23 13.50
N GLY A 175 -4.52 -34.91 13.67
CA GLY A 175 -4.08 -34.31 14.93
C GLY A 175 -5.00 -34.68 16.10
N ILE A 176 -4.42 -35.27 17.15
CA ILE A 176 -5.16 -35.81 18.29
C ILE A 176 -5.25 -34.76 19.41
N GLY A 177 -6.47 -34.29 19.70
CA GLY A 177 -6.75 -33.37 20.81
C GLY A 177 -8.23 -33.29 21.18
N GLU A 178 -8.52 -32.82 22.40
CA GLU A 178 -9.90 -32.68 22.92
C GLU A 178 -10.48 -31.26 22.69
N ILE A 179 -11.71 -31.15 22.20
CA ILE A 179 -12.48 -29.89 22.21
C ILE A 179 -13.44 -29.95 23.40
N VAL A 180 -13.19 -29.13 24.42
CA VAL A 180 -13.99 -29.05 25.63
C VAL A 180 -14.82 -27.77 25.56
N ARG A 181 -16.12 -27.92 25.28
CA ARG A 181 -17.08 -26.81 25.42
C ARG A 181 -17.23 -26.42 26.89
N VAL A 182 -17.18 -25.12 27.18
CA VAL A 182 -17.38 -24.57 28.52
C VAL A 182 -18.51 -23.57 28.51
N GLU A 183 -19.65 -23.93 29.09
CA GLU A 183 -20.78 -23.03 29.25
C GLU A 183 -20.47 -21.92 30.26
N LYS A 184 -20.92 -20.69 29.97
CA LYS A 184 -20.76 -19.51 30.81
C LYS A 184 -22.01 -18.65 30.70
N ASP A 185 -22.62 -18.27 31.82
CA ASP A 185 -23.67 -17.24 31.77
C ASP A 185 -23.03 -15.87 31.50
N LEU A 186 -23.38 -15.28 30.36
CA LEU A 186 -22.93 -13.97 29.92
C LEU A 186 -24.01 -12.88 30.12
N ARG A 187 -25.26 -13.27 30.41
CA ARG A 187 -26.43 -12.38 30.43
C ARG A 187 -26.32 -11.32 31.53
N ASN A 188 -25.90 -11.75 32.71
CA ASN A 188 -25.78 -10.92 33.92
C ASN A 188 -24.40 -10.24 34.08
N ARG A 189 -23.53 -10.27 33.05
CA ARG A 189 -22.20 -9.62 33.13
C ARG A 189 -22.30 -8.13 32.82
N ALA A 190 -21.66 -7.31 33.66
CA ALA A 190 -21.64 -5.86 33.49
C ALA A 190 -21.06 -5.46 32.12
N ARG A 191 -21.87 -4.79 31.30
CA ARG A 191 -21.52 -4.37 29.94
C ARG A 191 -20.99 -2.95 29.97
N ALA A 192 -19.67 -2.80 30.11
CA ALA A 192 -19.01 -1.50 30.09
C ALA A 192 -18.75 -1.01 28.66
N ILE A 193 -18.61 -1.92 27.70
CA ILE A 193 -18.37 -1.63 26.29
C ILE A 193 -19.60 -2.02 25.46
N ARG A 194 -20.15 -1.06 24.70
CA ARG A 194 -21.18 -1.29 23.68
C ARG A 194 -20.59 -1.03 22.29
N ILE A 195 -20.55 -2.05 21.45
CA ILE A 195 -20.23 -1.90 20.03
C ILE A 195 -21.43 -1.24 19.33
N ILE A 196 -21.17 -0.24 18.49
CA ILE A 196 -22.19 0.46 17.69
C ILE A 196 -22.18 -0.06 16.24
N SER A 197 -20.99 -0.26 15.69
CA SER A 197 -20.75 -0.85 14.37
C SER A 197 -19.43 -1.61 14.36
N SER A 198 -19.28 -2.50 13.38
CA SER A 198 -18.03 -3.20 13.07
C SER A 198 -17.98 -3.40 11.56
N VAL A 199 -16.94 -2.91 10.90
CA VAL A 199 -16.78 -2.98 9.44
C VAL A 199 -15.47 -3.68 9.13
N ARG A 200 -15.49 -4.69 8.26
CA ARG A 200 -14.28 -5.38 7.79
C ARG A 200 -13.77 -4.69 6.53
N GLU A 201 -12.86 -3.74 6.71
CA GLU A 201 -12.20 -3.06 5.60
C GLU A 201 -11.33 -4.01 4.77
N THR A 202 -11.27 -3.78 3.46
CA THR A 202 -10.40 -4.51 2.53
C THR A 202 -8.95 -4.02 2.67
N HIS A 203 -8.21 -4.64 3.59
CA HIS A 203 -6.82 -4.35 3.99
C HIS A 203 -5.87 -3.89 2.85
N GLN A 204 -5.81 -2.57 2.61
CA GLN A 204 -4.84 -1.98 1.68
C GLN A 204 -3.39 -2.07 2.21
N SER A 205 -3.20 -2.14 3.53
CA SER A 205 -1.86 -2.28 4.16
C SER A 205 -1.07 -3.51 3.68
N SER A 206 -1.79 -4.54 3.20
CA SER A 206 -1.19 -5.80 2.71
C SER A 206 -0.28 -5.64 1.48
N LYS A 207 -0.34 -4.48 0.80
CA LYS A 207 0.60 -4.07 -0.25
C LYS A 207 1.96 -3.67 0.32
N LEU A 208 2.00 -2.66 1.20
CA LEU A 208 3.24 -2.02 1.66
C LEU A 208 4.16 -2.97 2.45
N GLU A 209 3.59 -3.88 3.25
CA GLU A 209 4.35 -4.88 4.01
C GLU A 209 4.98 -5.97 3.13
N LYS A 210 4.46 -6.17 1.92
CA LYS A 210 4.92 -7.18 0.93
C LYS A 210 5.68 -6.56 -0.24
N ALA A 211 5.84 -5.25 -0.26
CA ALA A 211 6.43 -4.52 -1.38
C ALA A 211 7.93 -4.82 -1.50
N ARG A 212 8.38 -5.18 -2.71
CA ARG A 212 9.82 -5.39 -2.99
C ARG A 212 10.59 -4.08 -3.12
N VAL A 213 9.92 -3.02 -3.57
CA VAL A 213 10.44 -1.65 -3.62
C VAL A 213 9.50 -0.75 -2.84
N VAL A 214 10.04 0.13 -2.00
CA VAL A 214 9.28 1.17 -1.29
C VAL A 214 9.96 2.51 -1.46
N VAL A 215 9.19 3.56 -1.78
CA VAL A 215 9.66 4.95 -1.76
C VAL A 215 8.91 5.67 -0.63
N ALA A 216 9.65 6.22 0.34
CA ALA A 216 9.10 6.71 1.60
C ALA A 216 9.33 8.20 1.84
N GLY A 217 8.26 8.97 2.08
CA GLY A 217 8.32 10.41 2.30
C GLY A 217 8.36 10.85 3.77
N GLY A 218 9.23 11.81 4.08
CA GLY A 218 9.38 12.45 5.39
C GLY A 218 8.80 13.86 5.49
N ARG A 219 8.90 14.48 6.68
CA ARG A 219 8.57 15.92 6.88
C ARG A 219 9.34 16.84 5.91
N GLY A 220 10.52 16.42 5.43
CA GLY A 220 11.29 17.14 4.42
C GLY A 220 10.59 17.37 3.08
N MET A 221 9.48 16.66 2.79
CA MET A 221 8.65 16.87 1.60
C MET A 221 7.80 18.15 1.64
N ARG A 222 7.62 18.77 2.82
CA ARG A 222 6.97 20.08 3.08
C ARG A 222 5.47 20.23 2.72
N SER A 223 4.95 19.49 1.75
CA SER A 223 3.56 19.55 1.29
C SER A 223 3.10 18.23 0.65
N SER A 224 1.79 18.09 0.40
CA SER A 224 1.24 16.97 -0.38
C SER A 224 1.71 16.98 -1.84
N GLU A 225 1.91 18.17 -2.40
CA GLU A 225 2.54 18.40 -3.71
C GLU A 225 3.97 17.84 -3.75
N GLY A 226 4.82 18.18 -2.76
CA GLY A 226 6.14 17.56 -2.64
C GLY A 226 6.08 16.05 -2.46
N PHE A 227 5.05 15.55 -1.76
CA PHE A 227 4.78 14.13 -1.59
C PHE A 227 4.33 13.43 -2.90
N HIS A 228 3.87 14.17 -3.92
CA HIS A 228 3.55 13.60 -5.24
C HIS A 228 4.76 12.89 -5.85
N HIS A 229 5.97 13.46 -5.74
CA HIS A 229 7.20 12.84 -6.24
C HIS A 229 7.53 11.48 -5.59
N ILE A 230 7.07 11.23 -4.35
CA ILE A 230 7.18 9.92 -3.69
C ILE A 230 6.28 8.90 -4.40
N ARG A 231 5.04 9.29 -4.73
CA ARG A 231 4.06 8.47 -5.48
C ARG A 231 4.55 8.18 -6.89
N GLU A 232 5.05 9.21 -7.57
CA GLU A 232 5.57 9.17 -8.93
C GLU A 232 6.79 8.26 -9.05
N LEU A 233 7.77 8.40 -8.14
CA LEU A 233 8.95 7.52 -8.13
C LEU A 233 8.60 6.08 -7.71
N ALA A 234 7.67 5.87 -6.78
CA ALA A 234 7.19 4.53 -6.43
C ALA A 234 6.57 3.83 -7.65
N PHE A 235 5.65 4.51 -8.35
CA PHE A 235 4.99 3.99 -9.54
C PHE A 235 6.00 3.62 -10.65
N LEU A 236 6.97 4.49 -10.92
CA LEU A 236 8.00 4.26 -11.94
C LEU A 236 8.94 3.08 -11.62
N LEU A 237 9.07 2.70 -10.35
CA LEU A 237 9.89 1.57 -9.89
C LEU A 237 9.07 0.31 -9.58
N GLY A 238 7.75 0.30 -9.88
CA GLY A 238 6.86 -0.79 -9.52
C GLY A 238 6.72 -1.04 -8.01
N GLY A 239 7.00 -0.01 -7.20
CA GLY A 239 7.01 -0.06 -5.74
C GLY A 239 5.79 0.57 -5.08
N GLU A 240 5.71 0.43 -3.76
CA GLU A 240 4.65 1.03 -2.93
C GLU A 240 5.12 2.30 -2.23
N VAL A 241 4.16 3.12 -1.79
CA VAL A 241 4.39 4.42 -1.18
C VAL A 241 4.42 4.29 0.35
N GLY A 242 5.49 4.77 0.97
CA GLY A 242 5.67 4.82 2.42
C GLY A 242 5.68 6.24 2.99
N ALA A 243 5.46 6.37 4.29
CA ALA A 243 5.40 7.65 4.98
C ALA A 243 5.97 7.58 6.40
N THR A 244 6.60 8.67 6.84
CA THR A 244 6.85 8.91 8.28
C THR A 244 5.60 9.49 8.94
N ARG A 245 5.43 9.24 10.25
CA ARG A 245 4.34 9.80 11.09
C ARG A 245 4.05 11.29 10.80
N PRO A 246 5.03 12.21 10.79
CA PRO A 246 4.80 13.62 10.44
C PRO A 246 4.24 13.96 9.05
N ALA A 247 4.28 13.06 8.06
CA ALA A 247 3.68 13.27 6.74
C ALA A 247 2.22 12.78 6.70
N VAL A 248 1.90 11.73 7.46
CA VAL A 248 0.54 11.24 7.69
C VAL A 248 -0.25 12.22 8.56
N ASP A 249 0.35 12.69 9.66
CA ASP A 249 -0.27 13.66 10.57
C ASP A 249 -0.49 15.04 9.91
N ALA A 250 0.23 15.33 8.83
CA ALA A 250 0.05 16.52 8.00
C ALA A 250 -0.90 16.30 6.81
N HIS A 251 -1.55 15.12 6.75
CA HIS A 251 -2.47 14.69 5.69
C HIS A 251 -1.90 14.74 4.26
N TRP A 252 -0.57 14.63 4.11
CA TRP A 252 0.06 14.55 2.78
C TRP A 252 -0.14 13.17 2.15
N THR A 253 -0.40 12.14 2.96
CA THR A 253 -0.85 10.82 2.51
C THR A 253 -1.58 10.07 3.64
N SER A 254 -2.14 8.90 3.34
CA SER A 254 -3.04 8.17 4.23
C SER A 254 -2.33 7.37 5.34
N PRO A 255 -3.04 7.00 6.44
CA PRO A 255 -2.46 6.28 7.57
C PRO A 255 -1.88 4.91 7.25
N GLU A 256 -2.38 4.23 6.22
CA GLU A 256 -1.97 2.87 5.83
C GLU A 256 -0.56 2.85 5.24
N GLN A 257 -0.06 4.01 4.79
CA GLN A 257 1.30 4.18 4.29
C GLN A 257 2.33 4.45 5.40
N LEU A 258 1.88 4.57 6.65
CA LEU A 258 2.76 4.82 7.79
C LEU A 258 3.74 3.68 8.02
N ILE A 259 5.03 3.99 8.11
CA ILE A 259 6.09 3.06 8.48
C ILE A 259 6.63 3.41 9.88
N GLY A 260 6.86 2.40 10.72
CA GLY A 260 7.48 2.54 12.03
C GLY A 260 6.81 1.74 13.15
N GLN A 261 7.23 1.96 14.39
CA GLN A 261 6.73 1.28 15.60
C GLN A 261 5.21 1.35 15.82
N THR A 262 4.52 2.27 15.15
CA THR A 262 3.06 2.49 15.24
C THR A 262 2.38 2.46 13.87
N GLY A 263 3.00 1.80 12.89
CA GLY A 263 2.49 1.56 11.54
C GLY A 263 3.05 0.24 10.99
N ALA A 264 3.23 0.15 9.67
CA ALA A 264 3.81 -1.00 8.99
C ALA A 264 5.29 -1.21 9.36
N SER A 265 5.70 -2.48 9.40
CA SER A 265 7.09 -2.92 9.50
C SER A 265 7.47 -3.65 8.22
N ILE A 266 8.35 -3.05 7.41
CA ILE A 266 8.56 -3.44 6.00
C ILE A 266 9.91 -4.12 5.79
N LYS A 267 9.99 -4.99 4.77
CA LYS A 267 11.21 -5.73 4.40
C LYS A 267 11.47 -5.73 2.88
N PRO A 268 11.56 -4.56 2.22
CA PRO A 268 11.79 -4.48 0.77
C PRO A 268 13.22 -4.87 0.39
N ASP A 269 13.42 -5.29 -0.85
CA ASP A 269 14.74 -5.39 -1.48
C ASP A 269 15.41 -4.00 -1.62
N LEU A 270 14.59 -2.96 -1.89
CA LEU A 270 15.01 -1.57 -1.99
C LEU A 270 14.05 -0.61 -1.28
N LEU A 271 14.58 0.19 -0.35
CA LEU A 271 13.92 1.34 0.25
C LEU A 271 14.62 2.63 -0.18
N ILE A 272 13.89 3.56 -0.80
CA ILE A 272 14.32 4.94 -1.04
C ILE A 272 13.60 5.84 -0.02
N THR A 273 14.33 6.49 0.88
CA THR A 273 13.78 7.28 1.99
C THR A 273 14.15 8.75 1.87
N CYS A 274 13.14 9.62 1.75
CA CYS A 274 13.27 10.96 1.21
C CYS A 274 12.77 12.02 2.20
N GLY A 275 13.66 12.93 2.63
CA GLY A 275 13.33 13.97 3.60
C GLY A 275 13.02 13.45 5.01
N THR A 276 13.47 12.23 5.33
CA THR A 276 13.27 11.55 6.62
C THR A 276 14.45 11.82 7.57
N SER A 277 14.18 12.02 8.87
CA SER A 277 15.22 12.30 9.86
C SER A 277 15.92 11.05 10.41
N GLY A 278 15.31 9.87 10.29
CA GLY A 278 15.83 8.64 10.90
C GLY A 278 15.60 8.55 12.41
N ALA A 279 14.51 9.12 12.92
CA ALA A 279 14.08 8.90 14.30
C ALA A 279 13.81 7.41 14.57
N VAL A 280 14.13 6.92 15.78
CA VAL A 280 14.06 5.50 16.17
C VAL A 280 12.67 4.89 15.95
N GLN A 281 11.61 5.69 16.07
CA GLN A 281 10.23 5.29 15.81
C GLN A 281 9.98 4.92 14.34
N TYR A 282 10.68 5.55 13.40
CA TYR A 282 10.64 5.23 11.97
C TYR A 282 11.64 4.12 11.63
N THR A 283 12.89 4.24 12.09
CA THR A 283 13.95 3.28 11.69
C THR A 283 13.67 1.85 12.14
N ALA A 284 13.01 1.67 13.29
CA ALA A 284 12.57 0.35 13.75
C ALA A 284 11.62 -0.37 12.75
N GLY A 285 10.82 0.36 11.96
CA GLY A 285 9.93 -0.20 10.93
C GLY A 285 10.61 -0.51 9.60
N ILE A 286 11.90 -0.19 9.44
CA ILE A 286 12.71 -0.47 8.24
C ILE A 286 13.96 -1.32 8.53
N LYS A 287 14.14 -1.79 9.78
CA LYS A 287 15.30 -2.64 10.22
C LYS A 287 15.46 -3.95 9.41
N GLY A 288 14.50 -4.31 8.56
CA GLY A 288 14.56 -5.48 7.66
C GLY A 288 14.58 -5.16 6.16
N ALA A 289 14.74 -3.89 5.75
CA ALA A 289 15.01 -3.54 4.36
C ALA A 289 16.43 -4.00 3.96
N ARG A 290 16.58 -4.52 2.73
CA ARG A 290 17.87 -5.06 2.25
C ARG A 290 18.83 -3.98 1.74
N THR A 291 18.29 -2.91 1.15
CA THR A 291 19.05 -1.78 0.62
C THR A 291 18.33 -0.50 0.97
N VAL A 292 18.99 0.47 1.61
CA VAL A 292 18.42 1.73 2.06
C VAL A 292 19.17 2.91 1.44
N VAL A 293 18.49 3.63 0.56
CA VAL A 293 18.97 4.87 -0.08
C VAL A 293 18.30 6.05 0.61
N ALA A 294 19.06 6.90 1.29
CA ALA A 294 18.54 8.06 2.02
C ALA A 294 18.87 9.38 1.32
N VAL A 295 17.87 10.28 1.22
CA VAL A 295 18.02 11.64 0.70
C VAL A 295 17.64 12.65 1.79
N ASN A 296 18.60 13.44 2.28
CA ASN A 296 18.35 14.48 3.28
C ASN A 296 19.35 15.66 3.14
N ARG A 297 18.86 16.89 3.34
CA ARG A 297 19.66 18.12 3.27
C ARG A 297 20.61 18.34 4.46
N ASP A 298 20.37 17.73 5.62
CA ASP A 298 21.31 17.80 6.77
C ASP A 298 22.25 16.58 6.73
N PRO A 299 23.56 16.75 6.46
CA PRO A 299 24.53 15.66 6.41
C PRO A 299 24.66 14.89 7.74
N ARG A 300 24.13 15.43 8.85
CA ARG A 300 24.17 14.80 10.19
C ARG A 300 22.86 14.08 10.54
N ALA A 301 21.90 14.01 9.62
CA ALA A 301 20.62 13.36 9.85
C ALA A 301 20.80 11.88 10.27
N PRO A 302 20.23 11.43 11.41
CA PRO A 302 20.36 10.06 11.89
C PRO A 302 20.01 8.95 10.87
N ILE A 303 19.22 9.25 9.84
CA ILE A 303 18.91 8.29 8.76
C ILE A 303 20.18 7.76 8.06
N PHE A 304 21.23 8.56 7.94
CA PHE A 304 22.49 8.14 7.32
C PHE A 304 23.27 7.11 8.15
N LYS A 305 22.86 6.81 9.40
CA LYS A 305 23.41 5.69 10.19
C LYS A 305 22.81 4.33 9.83
N VAL A 306 21.73 4.30 9.04
CA VAL A 306 21.00 3.09 8.63
C VAL A 306 20.77 3.05 7.11
N ALA A 307 21.56 3.82 6.35
CA ALA A 307 21.49 3.90 4.90
C ALA A 307 22.78 3.38 4.28
N ASP A 308 22.66 2.44 3.33
CA ASP A 308 23.77 1.95 2.52
C ASP A 308 24.27 3.05 1.55
N PHE A 309 23.35 3.93 1.11
CA PHE A 309 23.64 5.07 0.24
C PHE A 309 23.06 6.36 0.83
N GLY A 310 23.93 7.31 1.16
CA GLY A 310 23.55 8.63 1.70
C GLY A 310 23.72 9.75 0.67
N ILE A 311 22.64 10.47 0.37
CA ILE A 311 22.61 11.58 -0.60
C ILE A 311 22.28 12.88 0.14
N VAL A 312 23.24 13.81 0.17
CA VAL A 312 23.09 15.10 0.85
C VAL A 312 22.60 16.16 -0.15
N ALA A 313 21.29 16.32 -0.22
CA ALA A 313 20.62 17.24 -1.16
C ALA A 313 19.27 17.73 -0.63
N ASP A 314 18.76 18.84 -1.17
CA ASP A 314 17.36 19.20 -0.94
C ASP A 314 16.45 18.29 -1.77
N VAL A 315 15.57 17.57 -1.07
CA VAL A 315 14.77 16.47 -1.63
C VAL A 315 13.81 16.94 -2.72
N LEU A 316 13.34 18.19 -2.64
CA LEU A 316 12.46 18.83 -3.63
C LEU A 316 13.19 19.24 -4.93
N THR A 317 14.52 19.28 -4.93
CA THR A 317 15.33 19.49 -6.15
C THR A 317 15.87 18.16 -6.67
N PHE A 318 16.26 17.26 -5.77
CA PHE A 318 16.81 15.96 -6.13
C PHE A 318 15.76 15.01 -6.75
N LEU A 319 14.56 14.90 -6.18
CA LEU A 319 13.55 13.95 -6.68
C LEU A 319 13.09 14.26 -8.11
N PRO A 320 12.76 15.49 -8.52
CA PRO A 320 12.42 15.78 -9.91
C PRO A 320 13.53 15.39 -10.90
N ALA A 321 14.81 15.59 -10.54
CA ALA A 321 15.95 15.20 -11.36
C ALA A 321 16.10 13.67 -11.44
N LEU A 322 15.99 12.96 -10.31
CA LEU A 322 16.01 11.50 -10.27
C LEU A 322 14.84 10.90 -11.07
N ILE A 323 13.63 11.46 -10.93
CA ILE A 323 12.43 11.03 -11.65
C ILE A 323 12.58 11.28 -13.15
N ALA A 324 13.19 12.39 -13.57
CA ALA A 324 13.49 12.65 -14.97
C ALA A 324 14.46 11.61 -15.56
N GLU A 325 15.53 11.24 -14.83
CA GLU A 325 16.46 10.20 -15.28
C GLU A 325 15.88 8.79 -15.18
N VAL A 326 15.02 8.48 -14.20
CA VAL A 326 14.31 7.19 -14.12
C VAL A 326 13.31 7.06 -15.27
N LYS A 327 12.48 8.10 -15.54
CA LYS A 327 11.64 8.15 -16.75
C LYS A 327 12.48 8.02 -18.01
N GLY A 328 13.62 8.71 -18.07
CA GLY A 328 14.57 8.62 -19.18
C GLY A 328 15.15 7.22 -19.33
N HIS A 329 15.51 6.52 -18.25
CA HIS A 329 16.02 5.14 -18.28
C HIS A 329 14.94 4.20 -18.78
N VAL A 330 13.79 4.14 -18.10
CA VAL A 330 12.69 3.23 -18.44
C VAL A 330 12.14 3.51 -19.86
N PHE A 331 12.12 4.77 -20.31
CA PHE A 331 11.75 5.11 -21.69
C PHE A 331 12.84 4.76 -22.71
N ARG A 332 14.14 4.94 -22.40
CA ARG A 332 15.24 4.47 -23.27
C ARG A 332 15.20 2.95 -23.41
N GLU A 333 15.13 2.25 -22.28
CA GLU A 333 15.00 0.80 -22.14
C GLU A 333 13.82 0.28 -22.97
N ILE A 334 12.60 0.78 -22.76
CA ILE A 334 11.43 0.38 -23.57
C ILE A 334 11.56 0.79 -25.05
N ALA A 335 12.11 1.96 -25.36
CA ALA A 335 12.30 2.38 -26.76
C ALA A 335 13.45 1.62 -27.46
N GLU A 336 14.35 0.98 -26.73
CA GLU A 336 15.41 0.09 -27.25
C GLU A 336 14.85 -1.32 -27.45
N LEU A 337 14.07 -1.81 -26.49
CA LEU A 337 13.29 -3.07 -26.50
C LEU A 337 12.17 -3.19 -27.57
N TYR A 338 11.96 -2.14 -28.39
CA TYR A 338 11.03 -2.17 -29.53
C TYR A 338 11.72 -1.94 -30.88
N ARG A 339 13.06 -1.95 -30.94
CA ARG A 339 13.82 -1.52 -32.14
C ARG A 339 14.59 -2.59 -32.90
N GLN A 340 14.73 -3.82 -32.39
CA GLN A 340 15.37 -4.91 -33.16
C GLN A 340 14.33 -5.81 -33.86
N ARG A 341 14.75 -6.54 -34.90
CA ARG A 341 13.89 -7.44 -35.70
C ARG A 341 14.54 -8.81 -35.82
N VAL A 342 13.74 -9.86 -35.65
CA VAL A 342 14.11 -11.25 -35.98
C VAL A 342 14.53 -11.37 -37.47
N PRO A 343 15.69 -12.00 -37.78
CA PRO A 343 16.15 -12.23 -39.16
C PRO A 343 15.47 -13.40 -39.90
N GLY A 344 14.15 -13.29 -40.09
CA GLY A 344 13.40 -13.71 -41.30
C GLY A 344 13.45 -15.12 -41.89
N SER A 345 12.28 -15.55 -42.40
CA SER A 345 12.23 -16.45 -43.57
C SER A 345 11.06 -16.10 -44.50
N GLY A 346 11.36 -15.54 -45.67
CA GLY A 346 10.41 -15.43 -46.78
C GLY A 346 9.46 -14.21 -46.79
N GLY A 347 10.01 -13.01 -47.07
CA GLY A 347 9.21 -11.90 -47.64
C GLY A 347 8.23 -11.20 -46.70
N GLU A 348 8.57 -11.06 -45.43
CA GLU A 348 7.63 -10.66 -44.38
C GLU A 348 7.30 -9.16 -44.35
N ARG A 349 6.00 -8.84 -44.37
CA ARG A 349 5.49 -7.49 -44.05
C ARG A 349 5.75 -7.20 -42.58
N THR A 350 6.34 -6.05 -42.28
CA THR A 350 6.62 -5.67 -40.88
C THR A 350 5.33 -5.32 -40.15
N ILE A 351 4.91 -6.16 -39.21
CA ILE A 351 3.79 -5.86 -38.31
C ILE A 351 4.21 -4.75 -37.35
N THR A 352 3.55 -3.60 -37.45
CA THR A 352 3.84 -2.38 -36.67
C THR A 352 3.45 -2.54 -35.20
N PHE A 353 3.77 -1.55 -34.37
CA PHE A 353 3.51 -1.64 -32.94
C PHE A 353 2.00 -1.64 -32.63
N GLY A 354 1.25 -0.73 -33.23
CA GLY A 354 -0.21 -0.67 -33.13
C GLY A 354 -0.90 -1.94 -33.61
N GLN A 355 -0.44 -2.50 -34.74
CA GLN A 355 -0.93 -3.78 -35.25
C GLN A 355 -0.69 -4.96 -34.30
N ARG A 356 0.37 -4.93 -33.47
CA ARG A 356 0.60 -5.94 -32.43
C ARG A 356 -0.36 -5.76 -31.25
N ILE A 357 -0.56 -4.54 -30.77
CA ILE A 357 -1.54 -4.24 -29.69
C ILE A 357 -2.95 -4.67 -30.13
N ARG A 358 -3.32 -4.32 -31.36
CA ARG A 358 -4.57 -4.71 -32.01
C ARG A 358 -4.75 -6.23 -32.05
N LYS A 359 -3.75 -6.94 -32.55
CA LYS A 359 -3.79 -8.41 -32.60
C LYS A 359 -3.93 -9.01 -31.20
N LEU A 360 -3.20 -8.52 -30.21
CA LEU A 360 -3.30 -9.00 -28.83
C LEU A 360 -4.71 -8.81 -28.26
N ARG A 361 -5.34 -7.65 -28.54
CA ARG A 361 -6.73 -7.36 -28.16
C ARG A 361 -7.74 -8.28 -28.86
N ASP A 362 -7.58 -8.47 -30.18
CA ASP A 362 -8.43 -9.34 -31.00
C ASP A 362 -8.30 -10.82 -30.58
N ASP A 363 -7.08 -11.31 -30.31
CA ASP A 363 -6.79 -12.67 -29.82
C ASP A 363 -7.41 -12.93 -28.44
N HIS A 364 -7.49 -11.90 -27.57
CA HIS A 364 -8.18 -11.94 -26.27
C HIS A 364 -9.69 -11.69 -26.36
N LYS A 365 -10.25 -11.55 -27.57
CA LYS A 365 -11.68 -11.28 -27.86
C LYS A 365 -12.23 -10.02 -27.18
N MET A 366 -11.38 -9.02 -26.97
CA MET A 366 -11.75 -7.75 -26.35
C MET A 366 -12.12 -6.71 -27.40
N THR A 367 -13.13 -5.89 -27.15
CA THR A 367 -13.38 -4.67 -27.93
C THR A 367 -12.36 -3.59 -27.56
N VAL A 368 -12.24 -2.57 -28.39
CA VAL A 368 -11.47 -1.35 -28.12
C VAL A 368 -11.88 -0.75 -26.76
N ILE A 369 -13.17 -0.77 -26.43
CA ILE A 369 -13.73 -0.26 -25.18
C ILE A 369 -13.29 -1.13 -23.99
N ASP A 370 -13.35 -2.46 -24.10
CA ASP A 370 -12.87 -3.37 -23.05
C ASP A 370 -11.37 -3.15 -22.72
N LEU A 371 -10.56 -2.80 -23.73
CA LEU A 371 -9.15 -2.52 -23.54
C LEU A 371 -8.91 -1.14 -22.91
N ALA A 372 -9.69 -0.14 -23.35
CA ALA A 372 -9.68 1.21 -22.77
C ALA A 372 -10.02 1.17 -21.27
N GLU A 373 -11.12 0.53 -20.89
CA GLU A 373 -11.55 0.38 -19.50
C GLU A 373 -10.50 -0.33 -18.64
N LYS A 374 -9.96 -1.48 -19.09
CA LYS A 374 -8.98 -2.25 -18.29
C LYS A 374 -7.61 -1.58 -18.20
N THR A 375 -7.27 -0.67 -19.10
CA THR A 375 -6.00 0.10 -19.07
C THR A 375 -6.14 1.50 -18.47
N GLY A 376 -7.38 1.96 -18.19
CA GLY A 376 -7.64 3.31 -17.70
C GLY A 376 -7.42 4.40 -18.76
N GLN A 377 -7.70 4.09 -20.03
CA GLN A 377 -7.58 5.00 -21.17
C GLN A 377 -8.95 5.22 -21.86
N THR A 378 -9.01 6.04 -22.90
CA THR A 378 -10.23 6.19 -23.73
C THR A 378 -10.20 5.26 -24.95
N PRO A 379 -11.35 4.91 -25.56
CA PRO A 379 -11.38 4.12 -26.78
C PRO A 379 -10.59 4.76 -27.94
N GLU A 380 -10.66 6.09 -28.08
CA GLU A 380 -9.94 6.83 -29.12
C GLU A 380 -8.42 6.75 -28.91
N PHE A 381 -7.95 6.74 -27.67
CA PHE A 381 -6.54 6.51 -27.36
C PHE A 381 -6.10 5.10 -27.80
N ILE A 382 -6.92 4.07 -27.55
CA ILE A 382 -6.65 2.70 -28.01
C ILE A 382 -6.61 2.65 -29.55
N GLU A 383 -7.56 3.27 -30.25
CA GLU A 383 -7.56 3.31 -31.72
C GLU A 383 -6.37 4.08 -32.30
N GLN A 384 -5.94 5.17 -31.66
CA GLN A 384 -4.76 5.93 -32.06
C GLN A 384 -3.47 5.12 -31.87
N VAL A 385 -3.38 4.34 -30.80
CA VAL A 385 -2.29 3.39 -30.58
C VAL A 385 -2.33 2.26 -31.61
N GLU A 386 -3.48 1.62 -31.83
CA GLU A 386 -3.65 0.48 -32.76
C GLU A 386 -3.47 0.84 -34.24
N SER A 387 -3.54 2.13 -34.57
CA SER A 387 -3.27 2.68 -35.90
C SER A 387 -1.85 3.24 -36.07
N ASP A 388 -0.99 3.12 -35.05
CA ASP A 388 0.35 3.73 -34.96
C ASP A 388 0.34 5.28 -35.14
N SER A 389 -0.82 5.93 -34.95
CA SER A 389 -0.96 7.39 -35.05
C SER A 389 -0.62 8.12 -33.75
N LEU A 390 -0.60 7.40 -32.61
CA LEU A 390 -0.08 7.84 -31.34
C LEU A 390 0.90 6.81 -30.77
N THR A 391 2.14 7.22 -30.48
CA THR A 391 3.05 6.41 -29.66
C THR A 391 2.62 6.53 -28.19
N PRO A 392 2.23 5.43 -27.51
CA PRO A 392 1.76 5.51 -26.14
C PRO A 392 2.91 5.76 -25.14
N PRO A 393 2.62 6.37 -23.97
CA PRO A 393 3.56 6.44 -22.87
C PRO A 393 3.78 5.05 -22.25
N VAL A 394 4.96 4.86 -21.64
CA VAL A 394 5.35 3.65 -20.89
C VAL A 394 4.29 3.14 -19.91
N SER A 395 3.58 4.05 -19.23
CA SER A 395 2.52 3.70 -18.30
C SER A 395 1.44 2.83 -18.93
N PHE A 396 1.08 3.09 -20.20
CA PHE A 396 0.11 2.30 -20.93
C PHE A 396 0.58 0.86 -21.19
N LEU A 397 1.87 0.65 -21.50
CA LEU A 397 2.42 -0.69 -21.71
C LEU A 397 2.38 -1.54 -20.43
N LEU A 398 2.66 -0.92 -19.28
CA LEU A 398 2.56 -1.56 -17.98
C LEU A 398 1.10 -1.83 -17.59
N GLN A 399 0.20 -0.88 -17.84
CA GLN A 399 -1.26 -1.05 -17.69
C GLN A 399 -1.77 -2.20 -18.59
N LEU A 400 -1.30 -2.29 -19.84
CA LEU A 400 -1.68 -3.31 -20.82
C LEU A 400 -1.22 -4.71 -20.42
N SER A 401 0.03 -4.86 -19.97
CA SER A 401 0.55 -6.11 -19.41
C SER A 401 -0.30 -6.59 -18.23
N GLN A 402 -0.66 -5.71 -17.30
CA GLN A 402 -1.50 -6.03 -16.15
C GLN A 402 -2.96 -6.36 -16.56
N ALA A 403 -3.53 -5.59 -17.48
CA ALA A 403 -4.90 -5.76 -17.99
C ALA A 403 -5.11 -7.09 -18.71
N LEU A 404 -4.12 -7.54 -19.48
CA LEU A 404 -4.17 -8.79 -20.25
C LEU A 404 -3.50 -9.98 -19.55
N ARG A 405 -2.82 -9.76 -18.42
CA ARG A 405 -2.00 -10.75 -17.68
C ARG A 405 -0.89 -11.39 -18.52
N ILE A 406 -0.30 -10.62 -19.42
CA ILE A 406 0.81 -11.05 -20.28
C ILE A 406 2.11 -10.46 -19.72
N ASP A 407 3.15 -11.28 -19.57
CA ASP A 407 4.48 -10.79 -19.18
C ASP A 407 5.00 -9.79 -20.23
N PRO A 408 5.56 -8.61 -19.84
CA PRO A 408 6.06 -7.62 -20.78
C PRO A 408 7.11 -8.15 -21.77
N SER A 409 7.84 -9.20 -21.41
CA SER A 409 8.84 -9.83 -22.27
C SER A 409 8.25 -10.58 -23.48
N HIS A 410 6.94 -10.89 -23.49
CA HIS A 410 6.26 -11.45 -24.66
C HIS A 410 6.06 -10.44 -25.80
N PHE A 411 6.39 -9.16 -25.59
CA PHE A 411 6.40 -8.16 -26.66
C PHE A 411 7.78 -8.02 -27.35
N LEU A 412 8.79 -8.77 -26.86
CA LEU A 412 10.20 -8.72 -27.27
C LEU A 412 10.60 -9.88 -28.19
N THR A 413 11.80 -9.80 -28.77
CA THR A 413 12.42 -10.85 -29.60
C THR A 413 13.64 -11.49 -28.93
N ASP A 414 14.14 -12.62 -29.46
CA ASP A 414 15.14 -13.44 -28.76
C ASP A 414 16.58 -12.86 -28.78
N GLU A 415 16.95 -12.04 -29.77
CA GLU A 415 18.26 -11.37 -29.79
C GLU A 415 18.34 -10.23 -28.76
N GLU A 416 17.21 -9.55 -28.50
CA GLU A 416 17.08 -8.49 -27.49
C GLU A 416 17.32 -9.01 -26.06
N LYS A 417 17.26 -10.33 -25.83
CA LYS A 417 17.58 -10.98 -24.54
C LYS A 417 19.09 -11.11 -24.29
N ILE A 418 19.92 -11.06 -25.33
CA ILE A 418 21.36 -11.37 -25.26
C ILE A 418 22.21 -10.09 -25.19
N GLN A 419 21.76 -8.96 -25.77
CA GLN A 419 22.54 -7.71 -25.79
C GLN A 419 22.41 -6.82 -24.53
N ILE A 420 21.57 -7.18 -23.56
CA ILE A 420 21.32 -6.39 -22.33
C ILE A 420 22.59 -6.18 -21.49
N GLU A 421 23.57 -7.08 -21.57
CA GLU A 421 24.86 -6.96 -20.87
C GLU A 421 25.82 -5.91 -21.49
N GLY A 422 25.40 -5.21 -22.56
CA GLY A 422 26.25 -4.45 -23.47
C GLY A 422 26.81 -3.10 -22.99
N LYS A 423 26.09 -2.00 -23.24
CA LYS A 423 26.67 -0.62 -23.28
C LYS A 423 25.70 0.48 -22.83
N ARG A 424 26.26 1.57 -22.30
CA ARG A 424 25.59 2.83 -21.91
C ARG A 424 26.19 4.03 -22.67
N GLN A 425 25.44 5.14 -22.69
CA GLN A 425 25.80 6.58 -22.83
C GLN A 425 25.29 7.33 -24.09
N GLU A 426 24.84 8.58 -23.86
CA GLU A 426 24.48 9.69 -24.80
C GLU A 426 23.22 9.50 -25.71
N SER A 427 22.40 10.50 -26.09
CA SER A 427 21.98 11.85 -25.57
C SER A 427 20.73 12.36 -26.37
N PHE A 428 19.98 13.40 -25.93
CA PHE A 428 18.56 13.66 -26.34
C PHE A 428 18.20 15.12 -26.81
N ALA A 429 17.28 15.35 -27.79
CA ALA A 429 16.61 16.67 -28.05
C ALA A 429 15.39 16.80 -29.07
N LYS A 430 14.24 17.37 -28.60
CA LYS A 430 13.36 18.45 -29.23
C LYS A 430 12.09 18.21 -30.15
N ARG A 431 11.15 19.21 -30.09
CA ARG A 431 9.91 19.58 -30.93
C ARG A 431 8.57 18.84 -30.62
N THR A 432 7.30 19.27 -30.89
CA THR A 432 6.55 20.48 -31.42
C THR A 432 5.03 20.42 -30.95
N GLN A 433 3.93 21.14 -31.34
CA GLN A 433 3.47 22.12 -32.40
C GLN A 433 2.30 23.08 -31.92
N ASN A 434 2.05 24.18 -32.67
CA ASN A 434 0.77 24.80 -33.14
C ASN A 434 -0.36 25.51 -32.33
N TYR A 435 -0.42 25.56 -31.00
CA TYR A 435 -1.13 26.65 -30.28
C TYR A 435 -0.57 26.82 -28.87
N SER A 436 -0.98 27.85 -28.12
CA SER A 436 -0.52 28.02 -26.74
C SER A 436 -1.65 28.39 -25.77
N TYR A 437 -1.62 27.71 -24.62
CA TYR A 437 -2.33 28.09 -23.42
C TYR A 437 -1.32 28.24 -22.29
N ARG A 438 -1.57 29.18 -21.37
CA ARG A 438 -0.79 29.39 -20.16
C ARG A 438 -1.72 29.41 -18.97
N THR A 439 -1.60 28.42 -18.10
CA THR A 439 -2.37 28.35 -16.85
C THR A 439 -2.13 29.60 -16.01
N LEU A 440 -3.21 30.28 -15.62
CA LEU A 440 -3.18 31.46 -14.76
C LEU A 440 -3.38 31.10 -13.29
N THR A 441 -4.15 30.05 -12.98
CA THR A 441 -4.27 29.51 -11.62
C THR A 441 -3.02 28.69 -11.24
N PRO A 442 -2.20 29.11 -10.26
CA PRO A 442 -1.08 28.30 -9.80
C PRO A 442 -1.59 27.03 -9.11
N GLY A 443 -1.06 25.86 -9.46
CA GLY A 443 -1.58 24.57 -8.97
C GLY A 443 -3.01 24.27 -9.41
N ALA A 444 -3.34 24.53 -10.69
CA ALA A 444 -4.69 24.30 -11.22
C ALA A 444 -5.12 22.83 -11.29
N ALA A 445 -4.20 21.87 -11.26
CA ALA A 445 -4.53 20.45 -11.41
C ALA A 445 -5.49 19.94 -10.32
N ASP A 446 -5.29 20.41 -9.08
CA ASP A 446 -5.99 19.94 -7.87
C ASP A 446 -7.08 20.92 -7.40
N LYS A 447 -7.60 21.77 -8.29
CA LYS A 447 -8.55 22.85 -7.94
C LYS A 447 -9.81 22.79 -8.79
N HIS A 448 -10.96 22.93 -8.14
CA HIS A 448 -12.26 23.04 -8.80
C HIS A 448 -12.30 24.20 -9.81
N LEU A 449 -11.85 25.40 -9.41
CA LEU A 449 -11.82 26.59 -10.28
C LEU A 449 -10.42 26.80 -10.91
N ARG A 450 -10.36 26.80 -12.24
CA ARG A 450 -9.12 26.77 -13.04
C ARG A 450 -9.17 27.85 -14.13
N ALA A 451 -8.24 28.81 -14.07
CA ALA A 451 -8.14 29.89 -15.05
C ALA A 451 -6.92 29.69 -15.98
N PHE A 452 -7.11 30.02 -17.26
CA PHE A 452 -6.13 29.90 -18.34
C PHE A 452 -6.13 31.16 -19.20
N MET A 453 -4.94 31.58 -19.65
CA MET A 453 -4.82 32.48 -20.79
C MET A 453 -4.70 31.61 -22.04
N VAL A 454 -5.64 31.75 -22.97
CA VAL A 454 -5.66 31.02 -24.25
C VAL A 454 -5.42 32.03 -25.37
N THR A 455 -4.44 31.75 -26.24
CA THR A 455 -4.14 32.60 -27.40
C THR A 455 -4.49 31.85 -28.69
N ILE A 456 -5.42 32.39 -29.46
CA ILE A 456 -5.88 31.85 -30.74
C ILE A 456 -5.31 32.71 -31.87
N GLU A 457 -4.46 32.13 -32.70
CA GLU A 457 -3.81 32.82 -33.83
C GLU A 457 -4.82 33.41 -34.85
N PRO A 458 -4.44 34.44 -35.65
CA PRO A 458 -5.31 35.06 -36.63
C PRO A 458 -6.01 34.07 -37.56
N LYS A 459 -7.32 34.25 -37.76
CA LYS A 459 -8.20 33.38 -38.56
C LYS A 459 -8.22 31.89 -38.17
N ALA A 460 -7.56 31.50 -37.06
CA ALA A 460 -7.44 30.10 -36.67
C ALA A 460 -8.63 29.61 -35.83
N TYR A 461 -8.87 28.30 -35.90
CA TYR A 461 -9.76 27.58 -35.00
C TYR A 461 -8.96 27.10 -33.79
N HIS A 462 -9.51 27.24 -32.59
CA HIS A 462 -8.96 26.53 -31.44
C HIS A 462 -9.33 25.05 -31.57
N LYS A 463 -8.42 24.23 -32.12
CA LYS A 463 -8.59 22.76 -32.18
C LYS A 463 -8.38 22.11 -30.81
N MET A 464 -9.33 22.35 -29.92
CA MET A 464 -9.80 21.27 -29.06
C MET A 464 -10.63 20.31 -29.92
N VAL A 465 -10.59 19.02 -29.55
CA VAL A 465 -11.64 18.05 -29.93
C VAL A 465 -12.96 18.56 -29.34
N GLU A 466 -14.12 18.16 -29.85
CA GLU A 466 -15.42 18.57 -29.28
C GLU A 466 -15.58 18.05 -27.84
N TYR A 467 -15.07 18.79 -26.86
CA TYR A 467 -15.13 18.41 -25.46
C TYR A 467 -16.50 18.72 -24.90
N LYS A 468 -17.12 17.66 -24.37
CA LYS A 468 -18.09 17.76 -23.28
C LYS A 468 -17.30 17.48 -22.00
N HIS A 469 -17.26 18.41 -21.05
CA HIS A 469 -16.67 18.13 -19.73
C HIS A 469 -17.53 18.70 -18.61
N PRO A 470 -17.76 17.95 -17.52
CA PRO A 470 -18.67 18.36 -16.45
C PRO A 470 -18.15 19.61 -15.76
N GLY A 471 -18.99 20.64 -15.68
CA GLY A 471 -18.59 21.92 -15.09
C GLY A 471 -19.35 23.13 -15.65
N GLU A 472 -18.92 24.30 -15.21
CA GLU A 472 -19.35 25.60 -15.72
C GLU A 472 -18.14 26.35 -16.29
N GLU A 473 -18.30 27.04 -17.42
CA GLU A 473 -17.22 27.79 -18.07
C GLU A 473 -17.60 29.26 -18.26
N PHE A 474 -16.65 30.13 -17.94
CA PHE A 474 -16.71 31.58 -18.07
C PHE A 474 -15.56 32.07 -18.94
N ILE A 475 -15.87 32.77 -20.02
CA ILE A 475 -14.87 33.35 -20.94
C ILE A 475 -14.96 34.87 -20.87
N PHE A 476 -13.81 35.53 -20.71
CA PHE A 476 -13.62 36.97 -20.88
C PHE A 476 -12.64 37.23 -22.04
N VAL A 477 -13.04 38.06 -23.01
CA VAL A 477 -12.19 38.42 -24.15
C VAL A 477 -11.23 39.53 -23.73
N TYR A 478 -9.98 39.16 -23.43
CA TYR A 478 -8.95 40.10 -22.97
C TYR A 478 -8.41 40.97 -24.10
N LYS A 479 -8.26 40.42 -25.31
CA LYS A 479 -7.86 41.13 -26.54
C LYS A 479 -8.41 40.42 -27.78
N GLY A 480 -8.82 41.19 -28.80
CA GLY A 480 -9.31 40.66 -30.09
C GLY A 480 -10.82 40.44 -30.13
N GLU A 481 -11.27 39.63 -31.08
CA GLU A 481 -12.68 39.21 -31.22
C GLU A 481 -12.78 37.68 -31.30
N LEU A 482 -13.85 37.12 -30.74
CA LEU A 482 -14.12 35.68 -30.64
C LEU A 482 -15.48 35.34 -31.28
N GLU A 483 -15.49 34.37 -32.18
CA GLU A 483 -16.68 33.64 -32.59
C GLU A 483 -16.77 32.36 -31.75
N LEU A 484 -17.81 32.28 -30.91
CA LEU A 484 -18.13 31.12 -30.08
C LEU A 484 -19.45 30.52 -30.54
N THR A 485 -19.43 29.27 -31.00
CA THR A 485 -20.66 28.50 -31.24
C THR A 485 -21.00 27.68 -30.02
N LEU A 486 -22.22 27.80 -29.50
CA LEU A 486 -22.82 26.94 -28.47
C LEU A 486 -23.97 26.13 -29.10
N ASP A 487 -23.76 24.82 -29.22
CA ASP A 487 -24.51 23.84 -30.02
C ASP A 487 -24.76 24.29 -31.47
N THR A 488 -25.75 25.15 -31.66
CA THR A 488 -26.22 25.69 -32.96
C THR A 488 -26.34 27.21 -33.00
N LYS A 489 -26.17 27.91 -31.86
CA LYS A 489 -26.18 29.37 -31.79
C LYS A 489 -24.76 29.91 -31.86
N VAL A 490 -24.56 30.93 -32.69
CA VAL A 490 -23.27 31.64 -32.80
C VAL A 490 -23.36 32.91 -31.97
N HIS A 491 -22.37 33.11 -31.11
CA HIS A 491 -22.16 34.28 -30.27
C HIS A 491 -20.86 34.95 -30.71
N HIS A 492 -20.93 36.23 -31.06
CA HIS A 492 -19.75 37.05 -31.35
C HIS A 492 -19.45 37.90 -30.11
N LEU A 493 -18.23 37.81 -29.61
CA LEU A 493 -17.76 38.51 -28.41
C LEU A 493 -16.55 39.38 -28.75
N LYS A 494 -16.60 40.64 -28.36
CA LYS A 494 -15.55 41.64 -28.55
C LYS A 494 -14.74 41.83 -27.28
N GLN A 495 -13.60 42.53 -27.40
CA GLN A 495 -12.75 42.86 -26.26
C GLN A 495 -13.56 43.49 -25.10
N GLY A 496 -13.42 42.92 -23.90
CA GLY A 496 -14.15 43.32 -22.70
C GLY A 496 -15.50 42.63 -22.48
N GLU A 497 -16.02 41.90 -23.48
CA GLU A 497 -17.26 41.14 -23.35
C GLU A 497 -17.02 39.74 -22.74
N THR A 498 -18.09 39.17 -22.20
CA THR A 498 -18.09 37.92 -21.43
C THR A 498 -19.20 36.98 -21.84
N ILE A 499 -19.00 35.68 -21.61
CA ILE A 499 -20.10 34.70 -21.62
C ILE A 499 -19.89 33.64 -20.54
N HIS A 500 -20.99 33.09 -20.05
CA HIS A 500 -21.06 31.97 -19.12
C HIS A 500 -21.97 30.89 -19.70
N PHE A 501 -21.55 29.63 -19.63
CA PHE A 501 -22.34 28.49 -20.11
C PHE A 501 -21.99 27.20 -19.34
N ASP A 502 -22.94 26.26 -19.32
CA ASP A 502 -22.71 24.88 -18.88
C ASP A 502 -21.73 24.21 -19.84
N SER A 503 -20.61 23.73 -19.31
CA SER A 503 -19.52 23.12 -20.07
C SER A 503 -19.88 21.76 -20.70
N GLU A 504 -21.04 21.21 -20.35
CA GLU A 504 -21.64 20.07 -21.04
C GLU A 504 -22.34 20.46 -22.36
N THR A 505 -22.48 21.76 -22.67
CA THR A 505 -22.91 22.27 -23.98
C THR A 505 -21.78 22.11 -25.01
N LYS A 506 -22.07 21.65 -26.24
CA LYS A 506 -21.01 21.55 -27.26
C LYS A 506 -20.58 22.94 -27.69
N HIS A 507 -19.32 23.28 -27.47
CA HIS A 507 -18.79 24.61 -27.72
C HIS A 507 -17.58 24.61 -28.68
N LYS A 508 -17.43 25.68 -29.49
CA LYS A 508 -16.31 25.85 -30.43
C LYS A 508 -15.85 27.30 -30.50
N LEU A 509 -14.54 27.51 -30.35
CA LEU A 509 -13.91 28.84 -30.35
C LEU A 509 -13.12 29.07 -31.64
N ARG A 510 -13.31 30.24 -32.24
CA ARG A 510 -12.60 30.68 -33.46
C ARG A 510 -12.24 32.16 -33.37
N ASN A 511 -11.00 32.48 -33.73
CA ASN A 511 -10.61 33.86 -33.99
C ASN A 511 -11.04 34.24 -35.42
N VAL A 512 -11.88 35.25 -35.56
CA VAL A 512 -12.35 35.77 -36.86
C VAL A 512 -11.57 36.99 -37.34
N SER A 513 -10.66 37.51 -36.51
CA SER A 513 -9.88 38.73 -36.78
C SER A 513 -8.49 38.45 -37.37
N GLU A 514 -7.84 39.52 -37.82
CA GLU A 514 -6.47 39.52 -38.37
C GLU A 514 -5.37 39.57 -37.28
N GLU A 515 -5.72 39.78 -36.01
CA GLU A 515 -4.79 39.80 -34.87
C GLU A 515 -4.99 38.59 -33.96
N PRO A 516 -3.98 38.17 -33.16
CA PRO A 516 -4.16 37.12 -32.15
C PRO A 516 -5.24 37.51 -31.13
N CYS A 517 -6.14 36.57 -30.85
CA CYS A 517 -7.20 36.72 -29.87
C CYS A 517 -6.76 36.09 -28.54
N GLU A 518 -6.79 36.86 -27.46
CA GLU A 518 -6.37 36.45 -26.11
C GLU A 518 -7.59 36.39 -25.19
N LEU A 519 -7.80 35.23 -24.57
CA LEU A 519 -8.96 34.90 -23.76
C LEU A 519 -8.54 34.51 -22.36
N ILE A 520 -9.23 35.03 -21.35
CA ILE A 520 -9.20 34.48 -20.00
C ILE A 520 -10.37 33.50 -19.89
N VAL A 521 -10.05 32.22 -19.97
CA VAL A 521 -11.01 31.12 -19.81
C VAL A 521 -10.93 30.62 -18.38
N THR A 522 -12.06 30.59 -17.67
CA THR A 522 -12.18 30.10 -16.31
C THR A 522 -13.19 28.97 -16.25
N LEU A 523 -12.75 27.81 -15.78
CA LEU A 523 -13.48 26.55 -15.82
C LEU A 523 -13.63 26.03 -14.39
N TYR A 524 -14.88 25.78 -13.97
CA TYR A 524 -15.23 25.17 -12.70
C TYR A 524 -15.59 23.70 -12.91
N THR A 525 -14.93 22.78 -12.21
CA THR A 525 -15.29 21.35 -12.15
C THR A 525 -15.57 20.97 -10.69
N PRO A 526 -16.76 20.43 -10.37
CA PRO A 526 -17.14 20.06 -8.99
C PRO A 526 -16.32 18.89 -8.44
#